data_AF-A0A1E9HRE2-F1
#
_entry.id   AF-A0A1E9HRE2-F1
#
_cell.length_a   1.000
_cell.length_b   1.000
_cell.length_c   1.000
_cell.angle_alpha   90.00
_cell.angle_beta   90.00
_cell.angle_gamma   90.00
#
_symmetry.space_group_name_H-M   'P 1'
#
loop_
_entity.id
_entity.type
_entity.pdbx_description
1 polymer ?
#
loop_
_entity_poly.entity_id
_entity_poly.type
_entity_poly.pdbx_seq_one_letter_code
_entity_poly.pdbx_strand_id
1 'polypeptide(L)'
;MMTEADYRQLGQTPPLSQPLYGAKPITAYIRFWKKYVRFKGYASRSEYWWPALINTLIFVGVYVLAVSVAAIGASMSDQTTYSGYNSEPVTPDIAISLMLFLALFGLSILLPLLSVGWRRIQDAGMHGALTFLYFIPFVGRFIVMVLCVFPSKPELRNPSYDDNTGD
;
A
#
# COMPACT_ATOMS: atom_id res chain seq x y z
N MET A 1 0.67 -24.62 -7.76
CA MET A 1 0.17 -23.32 -7.23
C MET A 1 -1.19 -23.08 -7.88
N MET A 2 -2.25 -22.84 -7.11
CA MET A 2 -3.59 -22.62 -7.69
C MET A 2 -3.81 -21.13 -7.97
N THR A 3 -4.33 -20.83 -9.14
CA THR A 3 -4.65 -19.48 -9.61
C THR A 3 -6.09 -19.10 -9.28
N GLU A 4 -6.45 -17.81 -9.36
CA GLU A 4 -7.84 -17.38 -9.18
C GLU A 4 -8.80 -18.07 -10.17
N ALA A 5 -8.34 -18.41 -11.38
CA ALA A 5 -9.12 -19.14 -12.35
C ALA A 5 -9.43 -20.57 -11.88
N ASP A 6 -8.45 -21.25 -11.28
CA ASP A 6 -8.60 -22.62 -10.78
C ASP A 6 -9.63 -22.69 -9.63
N TYR A 7 -9.57 -21.74 -8.68
CA TYR A 7 -10.55 -21.66 -7.59
C TYR A 7 -11.98 -21.42 -8.11
N ARG A 8 -12.13 -20.59 -9.14
CA ARG A 8 -13.44 -20.34 -9.78
C ARG A 8 -13.99 -21.58 -10.46
N GLN A 9 -13.15 -22.39 -11.09
CA GLN A 9 -13.55 -23.66 -11.70
C GLN A 9 -14.01 -24.67 -10.64
N LEU A 10 -13.38 -24.66 -9.46
CA LEU A 10 -13.74 -25.51 -8.33
C LEU A 10 -14.98 -25.02 -7.54
N GLY A 11 -15.52 -23.84 -7.87
CA GLY A 11 -16.61 -23.22 -7.12
C GLY A 11 -16.23 -22.84 -5.68
N GLN A 12 -14.94 -22.73 -5.39
CA GLN A 12 -14.41 -22.41 -4.05
C GLN A 12 -13.91 -20.98 -3.97
N THR A 13 -14.04 -20.36 -2.80
CA THR A 13 -13.42 -19.06 -2.54
C THR A 13 -11.91 -19.24 -2.27
N PRO A 14 -11.04 -18.39 -2.84
CA PRO A 14 -9.61 -18.49 -2.60
C PRO A 14 -9.28 -18.24 -1.12
N PRO A 15 -8.60 -19.16 -0.41
CA PRO A 15 -8.34 -19.04 1.01
C PRO A 15 -7.36 -17.92 1.33
N LEU A 16 -7.57 -17.22 2.44
CA LEU A 16 -6.79 -16.06 2.84
C LEU A 16 -5.40 -16.46 3.35
N SER A 17 -5.27 -17.62 3.99
CA SER A 17 -3.98 -18.18 4.42
C SER A 17 -2.98 -18.45 3.28
N GLN A 18 -3.46 -18.71 2.05
CA GLN A 18 -2.60 -19.09 0.93
C GLN A 18 -2.29 -17.92 -0.03
N PRO A 19 -1.10 -17.93 -0.67
CA PRO A 19 -0.76 -16.98 -1.73
C PRO A 19 -1.65 -17.22 -2.95
N LEU A 20 -2.29 -16.16 -3.45
CA LEU A 20 -3.14 -16.23 -4.64
C LEU A 20 -2.39 -15.73 -5.87
N TYR A 21 -2.09 -16.65 -6.78
CA TYR A 21 -1.40 -16.35 -8.03
C TYR A 21 -2.40 -15.89 -9.10
N GLY A 22 -2.01 -14.86 -9.87
CA GLY A 22 -2.88 -14.33 -10.93
C GLY A 22 -4.14 -13.63 -10.40
N ALA A 23 -4.07 -13.07 -9.18
CA ALA A 23 -5.18 -12.34 -8.59
C ALA A 23 -5.58 -11.13 -9.46
N LYS A 24 -6.88 -10.90 -9.60
CA LYS A 24 -7.42 -9.67 -10.20
C LYS A 24 -7.11 -8.45 -9.32
N PRO A 25 -7.07 -7.22 -9.90
CA PRO A 25 -6.73 -6.01 -9.16
C PRO A 25 -7.58 -5.80 -7.90
N ILE A 26 -8.90 -5.93 -8.05
CA ILE A 26 -9.87 -5.73 -6.98
C ILE A 26 -9.73 -6.82 -5.92
N THR A 27 -9.61 -8.09 -6.34
CA THR A 27 -9.42 -9.23 -5.43
C THR A 27 -8.14 -9.07 -4.59
N ALA A 28 -7.05 -8.65 -5.23
CA ALA A 28 -5.77 -8.39 -4.55
C ALA A 28 -5.88 -7.22 -3.57
N TYR A 29 -6.57 -6.14 -3.93
CA TYR A 29 -6.79 -4.99 -3.06
C TYR A 29 -7.67 -5.33 -1.84
N ILE A 30 -8.72 -6.13 -2.02
CA ILE A 30 -9.52 -6.63 -0.89
C ILE A 30 -8.65 -7.49 0.04
N ARG A 31 -7.83 -8.39 -0.52
CA ARG A 31 -6.90 -9.22 0.26
C ARG A 31 -5.86 -8.40 1.00
N PHE A 32 -5.37 -7.30 0.41
CA PHE A 32 -4.45 -6.37 1.05
C PHE A 32 -5.02 -5.82 2.37
N TRP A 33 -6.26 -5.33 2.35
CA TRP A 33 -6.94 -4.84 3.55
C TRP A 33 -7.34 -5.96 4.51
N LYS A 34 -7.76 -7.13 4.02
CA LYS A 34 -8.06 -8.28 4.90
C LYS A 34 -6.82 -8.81 5.62
N LYS A 35 -5.65 -8.72 4.99
CA LYS A 35 -4.37 -9.19 5.55
C LYS A 35 -3.54 -8.01 6.12
N TYR A 36 -4.19 -7.13 6.89
CA TYR A 36 -3.66 -5.85 7.33
C TYR A 36 -2.35 -5.95 8.15
N VAL A 37 -2.37 -6.60 9.32
CA VAL A 37 -1.15 -6.84 10.14
C VAL A 37 -0.87 -8.35 10.20
N ARG A 38 -0.80 -8.99 9.03
CA ARG A 38 -0.60 -10.44 8.92
C ARG A 38 0.74 -10.75 8.25
N PHE A 39 1.79 -10.87 9.08
CA PHE A 39 3.17 -11.12 8.64
C PHE A 39 3.50 -12.60 8.36
N LYS A 40 2.60 -13.51 8.75
CA LYS A 40 2.71 -14.94 8.46
C LYS A 40 2.23 -15.23 7.03
N GLY A 41 2.81 -16.25 6.42
CA GLY A 41 2.48 -16.74 5.10
C GLY A 41 3.30 -16.13 3.98
N TYR A 42 2.81 -16.34 2.76
CA TYR A 42 3.46 -15.94 1.52
C TYR A 42 2.48 -15.08 0.70
N ALA A 43 3.03 -14.18 -0.12
CA ALA A 43 2.24 -13.33 -1.00
C ALA A 43 2.77 -13.42 -2.42
N SER A 44 1.88 -13.63 -3.39
CA SER A 44 2.27 -13.69 -4.79
C SER A 44 2.66 -12.31 -5.34
N ARG A 45 3.29 -12.30 -6.52
CA ARG A 45 3.59 -11.04 -7.26
C ARG A 45 2.32 -10.21 -7.48
N SER A 46 1.22 -10.83 -7.91
CA SER A 46 -0.04 -10.12 -8.16
C SER A 46 -0.66 -9.58 -6.88
N GLU A 47 -0.50 -10.26 -5.74
CA GLU A 47 -0.99 -9.76 -4.44
C GLU A 47 -0.19 -8.56 -3.92
N TYR A 48 1.07 -8.39 -4.34
CA TYR A 48 1.88 -7.23 -4.01
C TYR A 48 1.69 -6.07 -4.99
N TRP A 49 1.81 -6.32 -6.30
CA TRP A 49 1.89 -5.27 -7.32
C TRP A 49 0.56 -4.57 -7.56
N TRP A 50 -0.58 -5.27 -7.48
CA TRP A 50 -1.88 -4.61 -7.67
C TRP A 50 -2.18 -3.57 -6.57
N PRO A 51 -2.09 -3.91 -5.27
CA PRO A 51 -2.24 -2.90 -4.22
C PRO A 51 -1.17 -1.81 -4.28
N ALA A 52 0.08 -2.14 -4.62
CA ALA A 52 1.13 -1.15 -4.75
C ALA A 52 0.81 -0.11 -5.85
N LEU A 53 0.32 -0.55 -7.01
CA LEU A 53 -0.09 0.33 -8.11
C LEU A 53 -1.32 1.16 -7.74
N ILE A 54 -2.36 0.56 -7.15
CA ILE A 54 -3.57 1.26 -6.73
C ILE A 54 -3.23 2.34 -5.69
N ASN A 55 -2.48 2.00 -4.65
CA ASN A 55 -2.07 2.98 -3.64
C ASN A 55 -1.19 4.07 -4.24
N THR A 56 -0.27 3.73 -5.16
CA THR A 56 0.55 4.74 -5.86
C THR A 56 -0.33 5.72 -6.65
N LEU A 57 -1.33 5.24 -7.38
CA LEU A 57 -2.25 6.09 -8.13
C LEU A 57 -3.09 6.99 -7.20
N ILE A 58 -3.55 6.46 -6.07
CA ILE A 58 -4.28 7.23 -5.05
C ILE A 58 -3.38 8.36 -4.52
N PHE A 59 -2.13 8.06 -4.13
CA PHE A 59 -1.21 9.08 -3.62
C PHE A 59 -0.86 10.13 -4.67
N VAL A 60 -0.68 9.75 -5.94
CA VAL A 60 -0.44 10.70 -7.04
C VAL A 60 -1.66 11.60 -7.24
N GLY A 61 -2.87 11.04 -7.29
CA GLY A 61 -4.10 11.81 -7.43
C GLY A 61 -4.30 12.81 -6.30
N VAL A 62 -4.10 12.37 -5.05
CA VAL A 62 -4.15 13.23 -3.86
C VAL A 62 -3.08 14.33 -3.91
N TYR A 63 -1.86 14.02 -4.31
CA TYR A 63 -0.77 15.00 -4.41
C TYR A 63 -1.10 16.10 -5.43
N VAL A 64 -1.57 15.72 -6.63
CA VAL A 64 -1.98 16.67 -7.67
C VAL A 64 -3.11 17.57 -7.17
N LEU A 65 -4.10 17.00 -6.49
CA LEU A 65 -5.22 17.74 -5.92
C LEU A 65 -4.74 18.74 -4.86
N ALA A 66 -3.85 18.30 -3.95
CA ALA A 66 -3.28 19.15 -2.90
C ALA A 66 -2.50 20.33 -3.46
N VAL A 67 -1.64 20.10 -4.46
CA VAL A 67 -0.89 21.18 -5.15
C VAL A 67 -1.85 22.14 -5.86
N SER A 68 -2.91 21.64 -6.49
CA SER A 68 -3.90 22.48 -7.19
C SER A 68 -4.66 23.38 -6.22
N VAL A 69 -5.10 22.84 -5.07
CA VAL A 69 -5.78 23.61 -4.01
C VAL A 69 -4.84 24.67 -3.42
N ALA A 70 -3.57 24.32 -3.16
CA ALA A 70 -2.58 25.26 -2.66
C ALA A 70 -2.31 26.40 -3.66
N ALA A 71 -2.20 26.09 -4.95
CA ALA A 71 -2.00 27.09 -6.00
C ALA A 71 -3.19 28.06 -6.11
N ILE A 72 -4.43 27.55 -6.03
CA ILE A 72 -5.64 28.39 -6.01
C ILE A 72 -5.66 29.26 -4.76
N GLY A 73 -5.40 28.70 -3.57
CA GLY A 73 -5.35 29.47 -2.32
C GLY A 73 -4.31 30.61 -2.36
N ALA A 74 -3.14 30.37 -2.93
CA ALA A 74 -2.10 31.39 -3.11
C ALA A 74 -2.50 32.50 -4.10
N SER A 75 -3.34 32.20 -5.09
CA SER A 75 -3.86 33.22 -6.02
C SER A 75 -4.96 34.10 -5.43
N MET A 76 -5.62 33.66 -4.35
CA MET A 76 -6.70 34.40 -3.68
C MET A 76 -6.22 35.28 -2.51
N SER A 77 -4.97 35.10 -2.04
CA SER A 77 -4.42 35.90 -0.92
C SER A 77 -4.10 37.34 -1.27
N ASP A 78 -4.10 37.73 -2.56
CA ASP A 78 -3.88 39.12 -2.98
C ASP A 78 -5.13 40.01 -2.77
N GLN A 79 -6.28 39.44 -2.38
CA GLN A 79 -7.57 40.14 -2.37
C GLN A 79 -8.12 40.48 -0.97
N THR A 80 -7.49 40.01 0.11
CA THR A 80 -7.99 40.18 1.49
C THR A 80 -7.48 41.43 2.23
N THR A 81 -6.56 42.21 1.67
CA THR A 81 -6.03 43.43 2.31
C THR A 81 -7.03 44.61 2.34
N TYR A 82 -8.21 44.51 1.71
CA TYR A 82 -9.10 45.67 1.53
C TYR A 82 -10.17 45.87 2.63
N SER A 83 -10.35 44.96 3.57
CA SER A 83 -11.35 45.14 4.63
C SER A 83 -10.65 45.13 5.99
N GLY A 84 -10.74 46.22 6.76
CA GLY A 84 -10.06 46.44 8.04
C GLY A 84 -10.47 45.50 9.19
N TYR A 85 -10.94 44.31 8.87
CA TYR A 85 -11.06 43.17 9.76
C TYR A 85 -9.84 42.29 9.53
N ASN A 86 -9.07 42.03 10.59
CA ASN A 86 -8.04 40.99 10.56
C ASN A 86 -8.75 39.63 10.54
N SER A 87 -9.30 39.23 9.40
CA SER A 87 -9.70 37.84 9.20
C SER A 87 -8.40 37.06 8.96
N GLU A 88 -7.98 36.29 9.96
CA GLU A 88 -6.93 35.30 9.76
C GLU A 88 -7.25 34.50 8.48
N PRO A 89 -6.27 34.27 7.60
CA PRO A 89 -6.52 33.49 6.39
C PRO A 89 -7.16 32.16 6.79
N VAL A 90 -8.25 31.74 6.16
CA VAL A 90 -8.88 30.41 6.39
C VAL A 90 -8.00 29.26 5.83
N THR A 91 -6.94 29.63 5.10
CA THR A 91 -6.03 28.73 4.40
C THR A 91 -5.14 27.85 5.29
N PRO A 92 -4.62 28.28 6.47
CA PRO A 92 -3.80 27.44 7.34
C PRO A 92 -4.63 26.33 8.00
N ASP A 93 -5.85 26.60 8.44
CA ASP A 93 -6.69 25.63 9.16
C ASP A 93 -7.11 24.45 8.28
N ILE A 94 -7.49 24.74 7.02
CA ILE A 94 -7.82 23.72 6.02
C ILE A 94 -6.58 22.91 5.62
N ALA A 95 -5.43 23.58 5.45
CA ALA A 95 -4.18 22.92 5.10
C ALA A 95 -3.69 21.96 6.20
N ILE A 96 -3.76 22.39 7.47
CA ILE A 96 -3.39 21.55 8.63
C ILE A 96 -4.33 20.36 8.75
N SER A 97 -5.64 20.57 8.63
CA SER A 97 -6.64 19.49 8.70
C SER A 97 -6.45 18.45 7.59
N LEU A 98 -6.17 18.90 6.36
CA LEU A 98 -5.85 18.04 5.23
C LEU A 98 -4.55 17.27 5.47
N MET A 99 -3.50 17.94 5.95
CA MET A 99 -2.21 17.31 6.24
C MET A 99 -2.33 16.22 7.32
N LEU A 100 -3.11 16.47 8.37
CA LEU A 100 -3.39 15.48 9.41
C LEU A 100 -4.15 14.26 8.86
N PHE A 101 -5.19 14.50 8.06
CA PHE A 101 -5.95 13.42 7.42
C PHE A 101 -5.05 12.55 6.52
N LEU A 102 -4.21 13.18 5.71
CA LEU A 102 -3.27 12.47 4.84
C LEU A 102 -2.21 11.70 5.61
N ALA A 103 -1.72 12.24 6.73
CA ALA A 103 -0.79 11.54 7.61
C ALA A 103 -1.42 10.27 8.21
N LEU A 104 -2.66 10.37 8.72
CA LEU A 104 -3.40 9.22 9.26
C LEU A 104 -3.70 8.17 8.18
N PHE A 105 -4.15 8.60 7.01
CA PHE A 105 -4.40 7.72 5.87
C PHE A 105 -3.12 7.02 5.39
N GLY A 106 -2.01 7.75 5.32
CA GLY A 106 -0.69 7.19 5.01
C GLY A 106 -0.25 6.14 6.03
N LEU A 107 -0.48 6.38 7.32
CA LEU A 107 -0.19 5.42 8.38
C LEU A 107 -1.06 4.15 8.27
N SER A 108 -2.35 4.31 7.92
CA SER A 108 -3.24 3.19 7.67
C SER A 108 -2.81 2.33 6.49
N ILE A 109 -2.22 2.91 5.43
CA ILE A 109 -1.69 2.14 4.30
C ILE A 109 -0.32 1.53 4.62
N LEU A 110 0.48 2.17 5.47
CA LEU A 110 1.83 1.73 5.79
C LEU A 110 1.88 0.31 6.37
N LEU A 111 1.02 0.01 7.35
CA LEU A 111 0.98 -1.31 7.99
C LEU A 111 0.69 -2.47 7.03
N PRO A 112 -0.37 -2.44 6.19
CA PRO A 112 -0.63 -3.48 5.21
C PRO A 112 0.44 -3.53 4.12
N LEU A 113 1.06 -2.40 3.77
CA LEU A 113 2.18 -2.36 2.83
C LEU A 113 3.43 -3.09 3.36
N LEU A 114 3.74 -2.92 4.65
CA LEU A 114 4.78 -3.68 5.33
C LEU A 114 4.43 -5.16 5.43
N SER A 115 3.18 -5.49 5.79
CA SER A 115 2.68 -6.87 5.89
C SER A 115 2.76 -7.62 4.56
N VAL A 116 2.34 -7.01 3.44
CA VAL A 116 2.44 -7.64 2.11
C VAL A 116 3.88 -7.71 1.61
N GLY A 117 4.70 -6.67 1.86
CA GLY A 117 6.12 -6.67 1.52
C GLY A 117 6.89 -7.78 2.22
N TRP A 118 6.63 -7.99 3.51
CA TRP A 118 7.26 -9.03 4.32
C TRP A 118 7.07 -10.42 3.72
N ARG A 119 5.81 -10.75 3.41
CA ARG A 119 5.43 -12.05 2.84
C ARG A 119 5.89 -12.22 1.41
N ARG A 120 5.95 -11.14 0.64
CA ARG A 120 6.42 -11.18 -0.75
C ARG A 120 7.92 -11.44 -0.83
N ILE A 121 8.70 -10.85 0.07
CA ILE A 121 10.14 -11.09 0.17
C ILE A 121 10.42 -12.51 0.65
N GLN A 122 9.63 -13.03 1.60
CA GLN A 122 9.67 -14.43 2.01
C GLN A 122 9.37 -15.38 0.84
N ASP A 123 8.42 -15.04 -0.02
CA ASP A 123 8.06 -15.81 -1.22
C ASP A 123 9.18 -15.84 -2.27
N ALA A 124 10.06 -14.82 -2.29
CA ALA A 124 11.28 -14.81 -3.08
C ALA A 124 12.45 -15.60 -2.46
N GLY A 125 12.23 -16.25 -1.30
CA GLY A 125 13.24 -17.04 -0.57
C GLY A 125 14.19 -16.21 0.30
N MET A 126 13.85 -14.97 0.61
CA MET A 126 14.66 -14.06 1.44
C MET A 126 14.01 -13.80 2.81
N HIS A 127 14.77 -13.26 3.75
CA HIS A 127 14.23 -12.88 5.06
C HIS A 127 13.27 -11.69 4.94
N GLY A 128 12.05 -11.82 5.48
CA GLY A 128 11.00 -10.79 5.40
C GLY A 128 11.39 -9.42 5.98
N ALA A 129 12.36 -9.40 6.90
CA ALA A 129 12.91 -8.19 7.51
C ALA A 129 13.51 -7.19 6.50
N LEU A 130 13.90 -7.65 5.30
CA LEU A 130 14.35 -6.75 4.23
C LEU A 130 13.27 -5.74 3.81
N THR A 131 12.01 -5.97 4.18
CA THR A 131 10.91 -5.00 3.98
C THR A 131 11.18 -3.68 4.72
N PHE A 132 11.87 -3.71 5.86
CA PHE A 132 12.18 -2.51 6.63
C PHE A 132 13.14 -1.55 5.92
N LEU A 133 13.81 -1.99 4.85
CA LEU A 133 14.54 -1.09 3.96
C LEU A 133 13.61 -0.02 3.37
N TYR A 134 12.29 -0.23 3.34
CA TYR A 134 11.32 0.78 2.91
C TYR A 134 11.40 2.10 3.73
N PHE A 135 11.90 2.06 4.97
CA PHE A 135 12.11 3.26 5.80
C PHE A 135 13.29 4.12 5.35
N ILE A 136 14.20 3.59 4.53
CA ILE A 136 15.27 4.39 3.93
C ILE A 136 14.68 5.13 2.72
N PRO A 137 14.61 6.48 2.76
CA PRO A 137 13.97 7.24 1.70
C PRO A 137 14.71 7.07 0.38
N PHE A 138 13.97 7.10 -0.72
CA PHE A 138 14.43 6.90 -2.09
C PHE A 138 15.05 5.51 -2.36
N VAL A 139 16.26 5.27 -1.86
CA VAL A 139 17.07 4.08 -2.16
C VAL A 139 16.42 2.81 -1.61
N GLY A 140 15.99 2.85 -0.35
CA GLY A 140 15.42 1.68 0.30
C GLY A 140 14.09 1.22 -0.30
N ARG A 141 13.21 2.18 -0.61
CA ARG A 141 11.97 1.92 -1.34
C ARG A 141 12.23 1.28 -2.71
N PHE A 142 13.24 1.76 -3.44
CA PHE A 142 13.62 1.18 -4.73
C PHE A 142 14.15 -0.25 -4.59
N ILE A 143 15.02 -0.50 -3.60
CA ILE A 143 15.53 -1.85 -3.31
C ILE A 143 14.36 -2.80 -3.04
N VAL A 144 13.44 -2.45 -2.14
CA VAL A 144 12.28 -3.30 -1.82
C VAL A 144 11.42 -3.57 -3.06
N MET A 145 11.18 -2.57 -3.92
CA MET A 145 10.47 -2.78 -5.18
C MET A 145 11.17 -3.84 -6.05
N VAL A 146 12.49 -3.71 -6.24
CA VAL A 146 13.27 -4.66 -7.04
C VAL A 146 13.22 -6.06 -6.42
N LEU A 147 13.38 -6.18 -5.10
CA LEU A 147 13.27 -7.46 -4.39
C LEU A 147 11.89 -8.12 -4.61
N CYS A 148 10.83 -7.33 -4.63
CA CYS A 148 9.46 -7.80 -4.87
C CYS A 148 9.17 -8.20 -6.33
N VAL A 149 10.05 -7.91 -7.29
CA VAL A 149 9.94 -8.39 -8.70
C VAL A 149 10.43 -9.83 -8.85
N PHE A 150 11.38 -10.29 -8.03
CA PHE A 150 12.05 -11.60 -8.22
C PHE A 150 11.07 -12.79 -8.29
N PRO A 151 11.40 -13.89 -9.00
CA PRO A 151 10.52 -15.06 -9.05
C PRO A 151 10.26 -15.64 -7.66
N SER A 152 9.07 -16.22 -7.48
CA SER A 152 8.79 -17.02 -6.30
C SER A 152 9.67 -18.28 -6.34
N LYS A 153 10.26 -18.63 -5.21
CA LYS A 153 11.16 -19.78 -5.06
C LYS A 153 10.51 -20.82 -4.14
N PRO A 154 9.55 -21.61 -4.64
CA PRO A 154 8.82 -22.58 -3.82
C PRO A 154 9.74 -23.62 -3.16
N GLU A 155 10.91 -23.90 -3.76
CA GLU A 155 11.93 -24.79 -3.22
C GLU A 155 12.58 -24.28 -1.92
N LEU A 156 12.56 -22.97 -1.67
CA LEU A 156 13.10 -22.35 -0.45
C LEU A 156 12.01 -22.07 0.59
N ARG A 157 10.80 -22.64 0.41
CA ARG A 157 9.68 -22.42 1.31
C ARG A 157 9.97 -23.01 2.68
N ASN A 158 9.93 -22.16 3.70
CA ASN A 158 10.06 -22.57 5.09
C ASN A 158 8.67 -22.82 5.72
N PRO A 159 8.39 -24.05 6.21
CA PRO A 159 7.10 -24.36 6.84
C PRO A 159 6.78 -23.52 8.09
N SER A 160 7.80 -23.00 8.80
CA SER A 160 7.58 -22.17 10.00
C SER A 160 6.93 -20.81 9.71
N TYR A 161 7.01 -20.35 8.46
CA TYR A 161 6.36 -19.12 8.01
C TYR A 161 4.93 -19.38 7.53
N ASP A 162 4.53 -20.63 7.34
CA ASP A 162 3.18 -20.93 6.88
C ASP A 162 2.14 -20.39 7.85
N ASP A 163 1.06 -19.92 7.25
CA ASP A 163 -0.01 -19.27 7.95
C ASP A 163 -1.05 -20.32 8.36
N ASN A 164 -0.90 -20.81 9.58
CA ASN A 164 -1.77 -21.83 10.16
C ASN A 164 -3.03 -21.22 10.79
N THR A 165 -3.17 -19.89 10.77
CA THR A 165 -4.38 -19.24 11.22
C THR A 165 -5.44 -19.46 10.14
N GLY A 166 -6.53 -20.16 10.48
CA GLY A 166 -7.66 -20.36 9.57
C GLY A 166 -8.21 -19.04 9.03
N ASP A 167 -9.01 -19.14 7.97
CA ASP A 167 -9.72 -18.01 7.37
C ASP A 167 -10.89 -17.52 8.23
#